data_AF-A0A1M6UEF0-F1
#
_entry.id   AF-A0A1M6UEF0-F1
#
_cell.length_a   1.000
_cell.length_b   1.000
_cell.length_c   1.000
_cell.angle_alpha   90.00
_cell.angle_beta   90.00
_cell.angle_gamma   90.00
#
_symmetry.space_group_name_H-M   'P 1'
#
loop_
_entity.id
_entity.type
_entity.pdbx_description
1 polymer ?
#
loop_
_entity_poly.entity_id
_entity_poly.type
_entity_poly.pdbx_seq_one_letter_code
_entity_poly.pdbx_strand_id
1 'polypeptide(L)'
;MSGSLISIAGIDRKMQDLLSSRAKIESLPRFWDATRTPEERAELARKTRIPLDTINIWAVQAELLRIDTMSYDMAYELMEADIRSVEQFKETSASVILEKLKKENPHTKFTEDAILKLQKADVKFARAFECTTVLKDTIVTKDTTPGIYSNLSNVIIELGKGVAVAQHELDQYSLDIQNKILRDDKLYGMGLQATWYVMPEVEFTMKMDYSVYEEKKEDGTITRTDVNMLPSNATYSNLFKSSKKEESSVKLKIVPIPAGDKFVARRYMPNLKNGNVSTIGELKSELERVGISAYKILPEDVDVSDDSMQIEVIRQDPLENKLLVIGIVPEIQIKVVKK
;
A
#
# COMPACT_ATOMS: atom_id res chain seq x y z
N MET A 1 31.25 -1.42 -13.35
CA MET A 1 29.91 -2.04 -13.37
C MET A 1 28.88 -0.99 -13.00
N SER A 2 27.92 -0.70 -13.88
CA SER A 2 26.87 0.30 -13.65
C SER A 2 25.81 -0.29 -12.71
N GLY A 3 25.81 0.13 -11.44
CA GLY A 3 24.75 -0.25 -10.50
C GLY A 3 23.39 0.23 -11.02
N SER A 4 22.40 -0.66 -11.02
CA SER A 4 21.02 -0.33 -11.40
C SER A 4 20.36 0.49 -10.29
N LEU A 5 19.55 1.49 -10.65
CA LEU A 5 18.78 2.28 -9.68
C LEU A 5 17.77 1.44 -8.88
N ILE A 6 17.41 0.27 -9.40
CA ILE A 6 16.53 -0.71 -8.74
C ILE A 6 17.13 -1.22 -7.41
N SER A 7 18.43 -1.03 -7.18
CA SER A 7 19.05 -1.38 -5.90
C SER A 7 18.69 -0.42 -4.76
N ILE A 8 17.94 0.65 -5.00
CA ILE A 8 17.42 1.54 -3.94
C ILE A 8 15.98 1.14 -3.65
N ALA A 9 15.65 0.89 -2.38
CA ALA A 9 14.31 0.53 -1.98
C ALA A 9 13.31 1.66 -2.30
N GLY A 10 12.25 1.31 -3.03
CA GLY A 10 11.22 2.24 -3.49
C GLY A 10 11.42 2.79 -4.91
N ILE A 11 12.55 2.50 -5.58
CA ILE A 11 12.70 2.81 -7.00
C ILE A 11 12.24 1.62 -7.85
N ASP A 12 11.00 1.68 -8.32
CA ASP A 12 10.47 0.76 -9.32
C ASP A 12 10.82 1.19 -10.76
N ARG A 13 10.38 0.41 -11.75
CA ARG A 13 10.60 0.75 -13.17
C ARG A 13 10.01 2.10 -13.56
N LYS A 14 8.85 2.46 -13.00
CA LYS A 14 8.18 3.73 -13.28
C LYS A 14 8.97 4.91 -12.72
N MET A 15 9.54 4.78 -11.54
CA MET A 15 10.43 5.78 -10.94
C MET A 15 11.75 5.90 -11.72
N GLN A 16 12.29 4.77 -12.17
CA GLN A 16 13.47 4.76 -13.04
C GLN A 16 13.21 5.50 -14.36
N ASP A 17 12.06 5.27 -14.99
CA ASP A 17 11.66 5.98 -16.22
C ASP A 17 11.49 7.49 -15.98
N LEU A 18 10.95 7.89 -14.83
CA LEU A 18 10.84 9.29 -14.44
C LEU A 18 12.23 9.95 -14.23
N LEU A 19 13.14 9.27 -13.54
CA LEU A 19 14.51 9.73 -13.30
C LEU A 19 15.30 9.85 -14.61
N SER A 20 15.17 8.87 -15.51
CA SER A 20 15.80 8.89 -16.82
C SER A 20 15.21 10.01 -17.70
N SER A 21 13.89 10.05 -17.88
CA SER A 21 13.24 11.01 -18.79
C SER A 21 13.32 12.47 -18.34
N ARG A 22 13.25 12.74 -17.03
CA ARG A 22 13.18 14.11 -16.49
C ARG A 22 14.50 14.65 -15.95
N ALA A 23 15.40 13.78 -15.51
CA ALA A 23 16.66 14.17 -14.89
C ALA A 23 17.90 13.56 -15.57
N LYS A 24 17.74 12.70 -16.60
CA LYS A 24 18.83 11.98 -17.28
C LYS A 24 19.67 11.11 -16.34
N ILE A 25 19.03 10.62 -15.27
CA ILE A 25 19.64 9.75 -14.27
C ILE A 25 19.25 8.31 -14.59
N GLU A 26 20.23 7.53 -15.06
CA GLU A 26 20.02 6.15 -15.54
C GLU A 26 20.80 5.13 -14.72
N SER A 27 21.67 5.59 -13.82
CA SER A 27 22.57 4.74 -13.05
C SER A 27 22.78 5.27 -11.65
N LEU A 28 23.11 4.36 -10.74
CA LEU A 28 23.35 4.66 -9.35
C LEU A 28 24.44 5.75 -9.14
N PRO A 29 25.58 5.76 -9.87
CA PRO A 29 26.57 6.84 -9.75
C PRO A 29 26.04 8.22 -10.14
N ARG A 30 25.23 8.31 -11.20
CA ARG A 30 24.60 9.59 -11.57
C ARG A 30 23.58 10.04 -10.53
N PHE A 31 22.91 9.11 -9.87
CA PHE A 31 21.98 9.44 -8.80
C PHE A 31 22.71 9.96 -7.56
N TRP A 32 23.85 9.35 -7.18
CA TRP A 32 24.72 9.87 -6.12
C TRP A 32 25.15 11.31 -6.38
N ASP A 33 25.68 11.57 -7.58
CA ASP A 33 26.16 12.90 -7.95
C ASP A 33 25.04 13.94 -7.99
N ALA A 34 23.79 13.53 -8.25
CA ALA A 34 22.63 14.42 -8.30
C ALA A 34 21.91 14.61 -6.95
N THR A 35 22.41 14.00 -5.87
CA THR A 35 21.74 14.00 -4.56
C THR A 35 22.69 14.29 -3.37
N ARG A 36 23.90 14.83 -3.61
CA ARG A 36 24.88 15.03 -2.52
C ARG A 36 24.48 16.14 -1.58
N THR A 37 24.05 17.28 -2.11
CA THR A 37 23.67 18.44 -1.31
C THR A 37 22.14 18.57 -1.19
N PRO A 38 21.63 19.23 -0.13
CA PRO A 38 20.22 19.59 -0.03
C PRO A 38 19.68 20.31 -1.28
N GLU A 39 20.45 21.23 -1.86
CA GLU A 39 20.04 22.00 -3.03
C GLU A 39 19.89 21.10 -4.27
N GLU A 40 20.82 20.16 -4.47
CA GLU A 40 20.75 19.18 -5.55
C GLU A 40 19.53 18.25 -5.39
N ARG A 41 19.25 17.80 -4.16
CA ARG A 41 18.05 17.00 -3.84
C ARG A 41 16.76 17.78 -4.10
N ALA A 42 16.69 19.03 -3.69
CA ALA A 42 15.55 19.92 -3.95
C ALA A 42 15.37 20.19 -5.46
N GLU A 43 16.47 20.37 -6.19
CA GLU A 43 16.44 20.52 -7.64
C GLU A 43 15.92 19.25 -8.32
N LEU A 44 16.39 18.08 -7.89
CA LEU A 44 15.96 16.78 -8.42
C LEU A 44 14.47 16.53 -8.14
N ALA A 45 14.00 16.80 -6.92
CA ALA A 45 12.60 16.72 -6.53
C ALA A 45 11.72 17.59 -7.45
N ARG A 46 12.13 18.85 -7.69
CA ARG A 46 11.42 19.77 -8.58
C ARG A 46 11.39 19.28 -10.04
N LYS A 47 12.51 18.78 -10.57
CA LYS A 47 12.59 18.28 -11.97
C LYS A 47 11.71 17.04 -12.18
N THR A 48 11.75 16.12 -11.24
CA THR A 48 11.08 14.82 -11.36
C THR A 48 9.62 14.88 -10.90
N ARG A 49 9.26 15.86 -10.06
CA ARG A 49 8.02 15.94 -9.28
C ARG A 49 7.88 14.80 -8.25
N ILE A 50 9.01 14.24 -7.82
CA ILE A 50 9.05 13.27 -6.73
C ILE A 50 9.18 14.06 -5.42
N PRO A 51 8.45 13.70 -4.35
CA PRO A 51 8.56 14.39 -3.05
C PRO A 51 10.01 14.46 -2.56
N LEU A 52 10.39 15.59 -1.97
CA LEU A 52 11.75 15.82 -1.46
C LEU A 52 12.14 14.76 -0.43
N ASP A 53 11.21 14.35 0.43
CA ASP A 53 11.47 13.35 1.48
C ASP A 53 11.81 11.98 0.87
N THR A 54 11.13 11.62 -0.22
CA THR A 54 11.44 10.42 -0.98
C THR A 54 12.83 10.49 -1.60
N ILE A 55 13.21 11.64 -2.18
CA ILE A 55 14.56 11.85 -2.70
C ILE A 55 15.61 11.81 -1.59
N ASN A 56 15.33 12.36 -0.40
CA ASN A 56 16.21 12.32 0.76
C ASN A 56 16.45 10.88 1.24
N ILE A 57 15.38 10.08 1.35
CA ILE A 57 15.45 8.65 1.69
C ILE A 57 16.33 7.89 0.68
N TRP A 58 16.07 8.09 -0.62
CA TRP A 58 16.85 7.44 -1.66
C TRP A 58 18.31 7.90 -1.67
N ALA A 59 18.59 9.18 -1.40
CA ALA A 59 19.94 9.71 -1.33
C ALA A 59 20.75 9.04 -0.21
N VAL A 60 20.15 8.84 0.96
CA VAL A 60 20.80 8.14 2.09
C VAL A 60 21.08 6.67 1.76
N GLN A 61 20.10 5.95 1.22
CA GLN A 61 20.32 4.56 0.82
C GLN A 61 21.41 4.46 -0.24
N ALA A 62 21.38 5.36 -1.22
CA ALA A 62 22.39 5.43 -2.26
C ALA A 62 23.78 5.72 -1.66
N GLU A 63 23.88 6.65 -0.70
CA GLU A 63 25.12 6.94 0.02
C GLU A 63 25.67 5.69 0.73
N LEU A 64 24.84 4.95 1.47
CA LEU A 64 25.26 3.73 2.17
C LEU A 64 25.67 2.60 1.22
N LEU A 65 25.00 2.46 0.07
CA LEU A 65 25.32 1.50 -0.99
C LEU A 65 26.71 1.71 -1.63
N ARG A 66 27.41 2.79 -1.30
CA ARG A 66 28.80 3.00 -1.72
C ARG A 66 29.77 2.07 -1.00
N ILE A 67 29.43 1.59 0.20
CA ILE A 67 30.24 0.62 0.94
C ILE A 67 30.25 -0.69 0.15
N ASP A 68 31.43 -1.20 -0.15
CA ASP A 68 31.51 -2.46 -0.89
C ASP A 68 30.86 -3.60 -0.10
N THR A 69 30.24 -4.54 -0.81
CA THR A 69 29.41 -5.62 -0.25
C THR A 69 28.13 -5.20 0.48
N MET A 70 27.82 -3.90 0.58
CA MET A 70 26.54 -3.42 1.10
C MET A 70 25.39 -3.84 0.19
N SER A 71 24.41 -4.55 0.76
CA SER A 71 23.16 -4.88 0.05
C SER A 71 22.10 -3.78 0.25
N TYR A 72 21.07 -3.79 -0.57
CA TYR A 72 19.97 -2.83 -0.44
C TYR A 72 19.21 -2.98 0.87
N ASP A 73 18.95 -4.22 1.32
CA ASP A 73 18.30 -4.50 2.62
C ASP A 73 19.13 -3.91 3.78
N MET A 74 20.45 -4.08 3.72
CA MET A 74 21.36 -3.56 4.73
C MET A 74 21.39 -2.03 4.76
N ALA A 75 21.44 -1.37 3.60
CA ALA A 75 21.41 0.08 3.51
C ALA A 75 20.08 0.65 4.02
N TYR A 76 18.97 -0.03 3.75
CA TYR A 76 17.65 0.34 4.24
C TYR A 76 17.55 0.20 5.78
N GLU A 77 17.97 -0.93 6.34
CA GLU A 77 17.97 -1.14 7.81
C GLU A 77 18.85 -0.11 8.53
N LEU A 78 20.02 0.23 7.99
CA LEU A 78 20.90 1.25 8.57
C LEU A 78 20.27 2.64 8.54
N MET A 79 19.59 3.00 7.45
CA MET A 79 18.85 4.26 7.36
C MET A 79 17.72 4.36 8.39
N GLU A 80 16.92 3.31 8.55
CA GLU A 80 15.86 3.23 9.57
C GLU A 80 16.44 3.34 10.99
N ALA A 81 17.61 2.75 11.23
CA ALA A 81 18.39 2.89 12.47
C ALA A 81 19.10 4.26 12.62
N ASP A 82 18.71 5.26 11.84
CA ASP A 82 19.24 6.63 11.89
C ASP A 82 20.74 6.74 11.59
N ILE A 83 21.25 5.84 10.74
CA ILE A 83 22.59 5.93 10.14
C ILE A 83 22.43 6.45 8.71
N ARG A 84 22.89 7.68 8.47
CA ARG A 84 22.53 8.44 7.26
C ARG A 84 23.68 8.73 6.30
N SER A 85 24.92 8.42 6.70
CA SER A 85 26.08 8.59 5.84
C SER A 85 27.12 7.51 6.08
N VAL A 86 28.01 7.31 5.10
CA VAL A 86 29.13 6.39 5.25
C VAL A 86 30.07 6.88 6.37
N GLU A 87 30.31 8.18 6.47
CA GLU A 87 31.13 8.78 7.53
C GLU A 87 30.56 8.44 8.92
N GLN A 88 29.27 8.70 9.15
CA GLN A 88 28.60 8.36 10.40
C GLN A 88 28.66 6.85 10.68
N PHE A 89 28.46 6.01 9.66
CA PHE A 89 28.55 4.57 9.80
C PHE A 89 29.96 4.10 10.19
N LYS A 90 31.02 4.71 9.64
CA LYS A 90 32.42 4.35 9.93
C LYS A 90 32.87 4.83 11.31
N GLU A 91 32.36 5.98 11.77
CA GLU A 91 32.74 6.59 13.05
C GLU A 91 31.96 6.04 14.25
N THR A 92 30.72 5.57 14.04
CA THR A 92 29.90 5.01 15.12
C THR A 92 30.38 3.61 15.48
N SER A 93 30.54 3.31 16.77
CA SER A 93 30.93 1.96 17.21
C SER A 93 29.92 0.90 16.81
N ALA A 94 30.40 -0.28 16.40
CA ALA A 94 29.55 -1.38 15.92
C ALA A 94 28.46 -1.81 16.92
N SER A 95 28.76 -1.82 18.22
CA SER A 95 27.81 -2.11 19.29
C SER A 95 26.64 -1.12 19.34
N VAL A 96 26.91 0.18 19.23
CA VAL A 96 25.87 1.23 19.18
C VAL A 96 25.01 1.11 17.93
N ILE A 97 25.60 0.79 16.77
CA ILE A 97 24.85 0.54 15.54
C ILE A 97 23.93 -0.67 15.71
N LEU A 98 24.44 -1.76 16.29
CA LEU A 98 23.66 -2.98 16.52
C LEU A 98 22.49 -2.75 17.50
N GLU A 99 22.70 -1.97 18.56
CA GLU A 99 21.63 -1.57 19.49
C GLU A 99 20.53 -0.78 18.78
N LYS A 100 20.90 0.20 17.95
CA LYS A 100 19.93 0.96 17.13
C LYS A 100 19.17 0.05 16.16
N LEU A 101 19.88 -0.85 15.47
CA LEU A 101 19.26 -1.81 14.55
C LEU A 101 18.28 -2.74 15.25
N LYS A 102 18.64 -3.29 16.43
CA LYS A 102 17.75 -4.17 17.20
C LYS A 102 16.53 -3.45 17.75
N LYS A 103 16.68 -2.17 18.10
CA LYS A 103 15.58 -1.34 18.58
C LYS A 103 14.52 -1.15 17.49
N GLU A 104 14.95 -0.88 16.25
CA GLU A 104 14.03 -0.69 15.12
C GLU A 104 13.56 -2.03 14.52
N ASN A 105 14.43 -3.04 14.49
CA ASN A 105 14.13 -4.39 14.00
C ASN A 105 14.76 -5.48 14.89
N PRO A 106 13.99 -6.08 15.81
CA PRO A 106 14.47 -7.15 16.70
C PRO A 106 14.99 -8.40 15.96
N HIS A 107 14.59 -8.59 14.69
CA HIS A 107 14.97 -9.72 13.84
C HIS A 107 16.07 -9.36 12.83
N THR A 108 16.79 -8.26 13.04
CA THR A 108 17.91 -7.86 12.16
C THR A 108 18.91 -9.00 11.99
N LYS A 109 19.39 -9.19 10.76
CA LYS A 109 20.45 -10.16 10.44
C LYS A 109 21.85 -9.61 10.72
N PHE A 110 21.95 -8.34 11.09
CA PHE A 110 23.23 -7.74 11.43
C PHE A 110 23.80 -8.39 12.69
N THR A 111 25.09 -8.70 12.61
CA THR A 111 25.92 -9.07 13.75
C THR A 111 26.99 -7.98 13.91
N GLU A 112 27.55 -7.85 15.10
CA GLU A 112 28.63 -6.90 15.35
C GLU A 112 29.82 -7.15 14.41
N ASP A 113 30.15 -8.42 14.18
CA ASP A 113 31.18 -8.82 13.21
C ASP A 113 30.86 -8.41 11.77
N ALA A 114 29.60 -8.50 11.35
CA ALA A 114 29.18 -8.06 10.02
C ALA A 114 29.32 -6.54 9.87
N ILE A 115 28.95 -5.78 10.91
CA ILE A 115 29.12 -4.32 10.93
C ILE A 115 30.61 -3.97 10.85
N LEU A 116 31.46 -4.59 11.67
CA LEU A 116 32.91 -4.37 11.65
C LEU A 116 33.54 -4.70 10.30
N LYS A 117 33.06 -5.75 9.62
CA LYS A 117 33.50 -6.09 8.24
C LYS A 117 33.12 -4.98 7.26
N LEU A 118 31.88 -4.50 7.28
CA LEU A 118 31.42 -3.40 6.44
C LEU A 118 32.15 -2.07 6.76
N GLN A 119 32.48 -1.83 8.02
CA GLN A 119 33.27 -0.67 8.43
C GLN A 119 34.72 -0.72 7.92
N LYS A 120 35.25 -1.90 7.61
CA LYS A 120 36.57 -2.06 6.96
C LYS A 120 36.50 -2.11 5.43
N ALA A 121 35.32 -2.31 4.85
CA ALA A 121 35.16 -2.40 3.41
C ALA A 121 35.46 -1.06 2.71
N ASP A 122 35.96 -1.16 1.48
CA ASP A 122 36.25 -0.01 0.63
C ASP A 122 34.97 0.76 0.29
N VAL A 123 35.10 2.07 0.16
CA VAL A 123 34.00 2.96 -0.24
C VAL A 123 34.21 3.35 -1.69
N LYS A 124 33.24 3.04 -2.55
CA LYS A 124 33.30 3.39 -3.98
C LYS A 124 33.27 4.91 -4.13
N PHE A 125 34.12 5.40 -5.05
CA PHE A 125 34.37 6.81 -5.37
C PHE A 125 33.15 7.70 -5.13
N ALA A 126 33.32 8.74 -4.30
CA ALA A 126 32.53 9.97 -4.39
C ALA A 126 33.04 11.03 -3.38
N ARG A 127 32.88 12.30 -3.77
CA ARG A 127 33.08 13.50 -2.94
C ARG A 127 32.18 13.45 -1.68
N ALA A 128 32.48 14.30 -0.70
CA ALA A 128 31.74 14.37 0.57
C ALA A 128 30.22 14.48 0.37
N PHE A 129 29.46 13.76 1.20
CA PHE A 129 27.99 13.76 1.22
C PHE A 129 27.50 14.64 2.37
N GLU A 130 26.61 15.58 2.08
CA GLU A 130 26.11 16.51 3.10
C GLU A 130 24.86 15.95 3.78
N CYS A 131 25.06 15.43 4.99
CA CYS A 131 24.01 14.82 5.80
C CYS A 131 23.24 15.81 6.70
N THR A 132 23.72 17.06 6.83
CA THR A 132 23.25 18.05 7.83
C THR A 132 21.78 18.48 7.65
N THR A 133 21.23 18.36 6.44
CA THR A 133 19.85 18.74 6.11
C THR A 133 18.86 17.59 6.07
N VAL A 134 19.34 16.34 6.00
CA VAL A 134 18.46 15.17 6.08
C VAL A 134 17.76 15.17 7.44
N LEU A 135 18.36 15.74 8.49
CA LEU A 135 17.72 15.93 9.79
C LEU A 135 16.52 16.90 9.74
N LYS A 136 16.59 18.04 9.05
CA LYS A 136 15.47 19.02 9.09
C LYS A 136 14.27 18.58 8.25
N ASP A 137 14.50 18.00 7.08
CA ASP A 137 13.40 17.62 6.19
C ASP A 137 12.79 16.26 6.57
N THR A 138 13.62 15.31 7.06
CA THR A 138 13.11 14.00 7.51
C THR A 138 12.51 14.06 8.92
N ILE A 139 12.82 15.09 9.73
CA ILE A 139 12.09 15.38 10.98
C ILE A 139 10.75 16.08 10.68
N VAL A 140 10.63 16.80 9.56
CA VAL A 140 9.38 17.48 9.15
C VAL A 140 8.39 16.55 8.43
N THR A 141 8.79 15.33 8.08
CA THR A 141 7.86 14.27 7.61
C THR A 141 7.80 13.03 8.49
N LYS A 142 8.12 13.18 9.79
CA LYS A 142 7.27 12.52 10.80
C LYS A 142 6.03 13.41 10.96
N ASP A 143 5.05 13.18 10.07
CA ASP A 143 3.68 13.67 10.18
C ASP A 143 3.39 15.17 9.99
N THR A 144 3.21 15.57 8.72
CA THR A 144 2.17 16.56 8.36
C THR A 144 0.95 15.89 7.69
N THR A 145 0.78 14.59 7.89
CA THR A 145 -0.57 14.09 8.19
C THR A 145 -0.74 14.27 9.69
N PRO A 146 -1.88 14.76 10.21
CA PRO A 146 -2.15 14.67 11.64
C PRO A 146 -1.76 13.25 12.10
N GLY A 147 -0.99 13.09 13.20
CA GLY A 147 -0.44 11.79 13.68
C GLY A 147 -1.46 10.65 13.89
N ILE A 148 -2.70 10.95 13.58
CA ILE A 148 -3.89 10.15 13.34
C ILE A 148 -3.70 9.16 12.15
N TYR A 149 -3.06 9.57 11.04
CA TYR A 149 -3.01 8.75 9.81
C TYR A 149 -1.76 7.86 9.70
N SER A 150 -0.63 8.22 10.28
CA SER A 150 0.59 7.40 10.31
C SER A 150 0.42 6.19 11.21
N ASN A 151 -0.13 6.38 12.41
CA ASN A 151 -0.44 5.29 13.32
C ASN A 151 -1.50 4.35 12.74
N LEU A 152 -2.52 4.90 12.06
CA LEU A 152 -3.51 4.09 11.34
C LEU A 152 -2.89 3.34 10.16
N SER A 153 -2.03 3.99 9.37
CA SER A 153 -1.35 3.35 8.24
C SER A 153 -0.45 2.22 8.72
N ASN A 154 0.28 2.42 9.81
CA ASN A 154 1.10 1.38 10.42
C ASN A 154 0.27 0.21 10.94
N VAL A 155 -0.87 0.48 11.59
CA VAL A 155 -1.80 -0.59 12.03
C VAL A 155 -2.35 -1.35 10.82
N ILE A 156 -2.70 -0.67 9.73
CA ILE A 156 -3.18 -1.32 8.50
C ILE A 156 -2.06 -2.14 7.84
N ILE A 157 -0.83 -1.63 7.80
CA ILE A 157 0.34 -2.32 7.24
C ILE A 157 0.67 -3.57 8.06
N GLU A 158 0.73 -3.47 9.39
CA GLU A 158 1.01 -4.61 10.27
C GLU A 158 -0.12 -5.65 10.22
N LEU A 159 -1.38 -5.21 10.15
CA LEU A 159 -2.51 -6.11 9.91
C LEU A 159 -2.37 -6.82 8.54
N GLY A 160 -2.02 -6.08 7.49
CA GLY A 160 -1.79 -6.63 6.16
C GLY A 160 -0.64 -7.64 6.12
N LYS A 161 0.48 -7.36 6.81
CA LYS A 161 1.60 -8.28 6.96
C LYS A 161 1.19 -9.54 7.72
N GLY A 162 0.47 -9.40 8.84
CA GLY A 162 0.00 -10.55 9.63
C GLY A 162 -0.91 -11.48 8.83
N VAL A 163 -1.83 -10.90 8.05
CA VAL A 163 -2.68 -11.65 7.12
C VAL A 163 -1.84 -12.35 6.05
N ALA A 164 -0.89 -11.65 5.42
CA ALA A 164 -0.03 -12.27 4.39
C ALA A 164 0.77 -13.45 4.95
N VAL A 165 1.32 -13.33 6.17
CA VAL A 165 2.02 -14.42 6.86
C VAL A 165 1.08 -15.58 7.15
N ALA A 166 -0.11 -15.32 7.69
CA ALA A 166 -1.10 -16.37 7.96
C ALA A 166 -1.52 -17.11 6.69
N GLN A 167 -1.73 -16.41 5.57
CA GLN A 167 -2.03 -17.07 4.29
C GLN A 167 -0.86 -17.95 3.84
N HIS A 168 0.36 -17.44 3.95
CA HIS A 168 1.55 -18.17 3.57
C HIS A 168 1.71 -19.46 4.37
N GLU A 169 1.48 -19.41 5.68
CA GLU A 169 1.58 -20.59 6.55
C GLU A 169 0.51 -21.64 6.22
N LEU A 170 -0.72 -21.22 5.93
CA LEU A 170 -1.79 -22.13 5.50
C LEU A 170 -1.47 -22.80 4.16
N ASP A 171 -0.89 -22.05 3.22
CA ASP A 171 -0.46 -22.58 1.92
C ASP A 171 0.68 -23.59 2.08
N GLN A 172 1.68 -23.27 2.91
CA GLN A 172 2.79 -24.18 3.21
C GLN A 172 2.29 -25.48 3.87
N TYR A 173 1.37 -25.38 4.83
CA TYR A 173 0.80 -26.55 5.48
C TYR A 173 0.05 -27.45 4.49
N SER A 174 -0.69 -26.84 3.56
CA SER A 174 -1.42 -27.56 2.50
C SER A 174 -0.45 -28.27 1.54
N LEU A 175 0.64 -27.59 1.15
CA LEU A 175 1.70 -28.18 0.32
C LEU A 175 2.40 -29.35 1.02
N ASP A 176 2.70 -29.21 2.31
CA ASP A 176 3.32 -30.28 3.10
C ASP A 176 2.45 -31.52 3.19
N ILE A 177 1.13 -31.35 3.38
CA ILE A 177 0.17 -32.46 3.35
C ILE A 177 0.15 -33.09 1.96
N GLN A 178 0.09 -32.28 0.90
CA GLN A 178 0.04 -32.79 -0.47
C GLN A 178 1.30 -33.61 -0.78
N ASN A 179 2.47 -33.13 -0.37
CA ASN A 179 3.73 -33.84 -0.53
C ASN A 179 3.77 -35.15 0.28
N LYS A 180 3.17 -35.18 1.48
CA LYS A 180 3.03 -36.42 2.27
C LYS A 180 2.11 -37.42 1.58
N ILE A 181 0.98 -36.97 1.04
CA ILE A 181 0.05 -37.83 0.29
C ILE A 181 0.71 -38.42 -0.95
N LEU A 182 1.43 -37.60 -1.73
CA LEU A 182 2.12 -38.03 -2.95
C LEU A 182 3.27 -39.01 -2.70
N ARG A 183 3.83 -39.03 -1.48
CA ARG A 183 4.91 -39.94 -1.09
C ARG A 183 4.42 -41.28 -0.54
N ASP A 184 3.14 -41.39 -0.19
CA ASP A 184 2.54 -42.61 0.33
C ASP A 184 1.58 -43.21 -0.71
N ASP A 185 2.01 -44.31 -1.33
CA ASP A 185 1.27 -45.02 -2.37
C ASP A 185 -0.14 -45.46 -1.93
N LYS A 186 -0.37 -45.69 -0.62
CA LYS A 186 -1.72 -45.98 -0.10
C LYS A 186 -2.59 -44.73 -0.09
N LEU A 187 -2.08 -43.60 0.40
CA LEU A 187 -2.86 -42.36 0.49
C LEU A 187 -3.14 -41.79 -0.91
N TYR A 188 -2.16 -41.86 -1.81
CA TYR A 188 -2.33 -41.52 -3.21
C TYR A 188 -3.32 -42.46 -3.91
N GLY A 189 -3.19 -43.77 -3.68
CA GLY A 189 -4.10 -44.79 -4.24
C GLY A 189 -5.55 -44.67 -3.73
N MET A 190 -5.76 -44.08 -2.55
CA MET A 190 -7.09 -43.74 -2.02
C MET A 190 -7.68 -42.46 -2.62
N GLY A 191 -6.95 -41.76 -3.51
CA GLY A 191 -7.42 -40.53 -4.17
C GLY A 191 -7.49 -39.32 -3.24
N LEU A 192 -6.78 -39.34 -2.10
CA LEU A 192 -6.76 -38.22 -1.18
C LEU A 192 -6.04 -37.02 -1.79
N GLN A 193 -6.51 -35.82 -1.46
CA GLN A 193 -5.89 -34.56 -1.85
C GLN A 193 -5.80 -33.66 -0.62
N ALA A 194 -4.80 -32.78 -0.58
CA ALA A 194 -4.68 -31.79 0.48
C ALA A 194 -5.82 -30.78 0.39
N THR A 195 -6.43 -30.47 1.53
CA THR A 195 -7.40 -29.39 1.64
C THR A 195 -6.65 -28.06 1.59
N TRP A 196 -6.99 -27.21 0.61
CA TRP A 196 -6.47 -25.86 0.53
C TRP A 196 -7.34 -24.93 1.36
N TYR A 197 -6.75 -24.33 2.40
CA TYR A 197 -7.44 -23.38 3.26
C TYR A 197 -7.27 -21.96 2.73
N VAL A 198 -8.38 -21.24 2.64
CA VAL A 198 -8.41 -19.84 2.24
C VAL A 198 -8.95 -19.04 3.42
N MET A 199 -8.28 -17.94 3.77
CA MET A 199 -8.82 -17.06 4.81
C MET A 199 -10.18 -16.49 4.40
N PRO A 200 -11.16 -16.46 5.31
CA PRO A 200 -12.46 -15.86 5.02
C PRO A 200 -12.34 -14.36 4.80
N GLU A 201 -13.35 -13.77 4.16
CA GLU A 201 -13.49 -12.32 4.05
C GLU A 201 -13.60 -11.69 5.45
N VAL A 202 -12.76 -10.71 5.75
CA VAL A 202 -12.77 -10.01 7.05
C VAL A 202 -13.11 -8.54 6.82
N GLU A 203 -14.19 -8.07 7.44
CA GLU A 203 -14.54 -6.66 7.55
C GLU A 203 -14.18 -6.14 8.94
N PHE A 204 -13.36 -5.09 8.99
CA PHE A 204 -12.95 -4.44 10.22
C PHE A 204 -13.50 -3.02 10.26
N THR A 205 -14.28 -2.68 11.30
CA THR A 205 -14.78 -1.32 11.55
C THR A 205 -14.17 -0.78 12.83
N MET A 206 -13.39 0.29 12.74
CA MET A 206 -12.79 0.95 13.91
C MET A 206 -13.48 2.29 14.19
N LYS A 207 -13.90 2.52 15.44
CA LYS A 207 -14.46 3.79 15.92
C LYS A 207 -13.46 4.49 16.84
N MET A 208 -13.13 5.74 16.54
CA MET A 208 -12.15 6.53 17.29
C MET A 208 -12.78 7.78 17.91
N ASP A 209 -12.48 8.03 19.19
CA ASP A 209 -12.82 9.27 19.91
C ASP A 209 -11.59 10.20 19.95
N TYR A 210 -11.79 11.49 19.68
CA TYR A 210 -10.73 12.51 19.63
C TYR A 210 -10.89 13.53 20.76
N SER A 211 -9.77 13.92 21.40
CA SER A 211 -9.71 15.02 22.36
C SER A 211 -8.55 15.94 22.02
N VAL A 212 -8.81 17.24 21.88
CA VAL A 212 -7.81 18.26 21.51
C VAL A 212 -7.52 19.13 22.72
N TYR A 213 -6.26 19.20 23.13
CA TYR A 213 -5.75 20.05 24.19
C TYR A 213 -4.99 21.21 23.56
N GLU A 214 -5.43 22.44 23.83
CA GLU A 214 -4.73 23.66 23.39
C GLU A 214 -4.10 24.34 24.61
N GLU A 215 -2.77 24.41 24.64
CA GLU A 215 -2.04 25.16 25.67
C GLU A 215 -1.75 26.58 25.14
N LYS A 216 -2.44 27.57 25.71
CA LYS A 216 -2.28 29.00 25.38
C LYS A 216 -1.39 29.68 26.42
N LYS A 217 -0.37 30.42 25.97
CA LYS A 217 0.38 31.34 26.85
C LYS A 217 -0.42 32.63 27.09
N GLU A 218 -0.08 33.38 28.14
CA GLU A 218 -0.74 34.63 28.54
C GLU A 218 -0.76 35.72 27.44
N ASP A 219 0.07 35.59 26.40
CA ASP A 219 0.13 36.51 25.26
C ASP A 219 -0.75 36.07 24.06
N GLY A 220 -1.69 35.15 24.28
CA GLY A 220 -2.70 34.73 23.30
C GLY A 220 -2.20 33.83 22.16
N THR A 221 -0.90 33.55 22.09
CA THR A 221 -0.30 32.65 21.09
C THR A 221 -0.40 31.19 21.53
N ILE A 222 -1.01 30.36 20.68
CA ILE A 222 -1.14 28.91 20.86
C ILE A 222 0.25 28.30 20.67
N THR A 223 0.82 27.72 21.74
CA THR A 223 2.19 27.17 21.69
C THR A 223 2.16 25.68 21.35
N ARG A 224 1.08 24.98 21.71
CA ARG A 224 0.97 23.54 21.51
C ARG A 224 -0.49 23.09 21.42
N THR A 225 -0.79 22.31 20.38
CA THR A 225 -2.06 21.61 20.21
C THR A 225 -1.75 20.12 20.26
N ASP A 226 -2.12 19.45 21.35
CA ASP A 226 -1.96 18.00 21.49
C ASP A 226 -3.31 17.32 21.24
N VAL A 227 -3.35 16.35 20.31
CA VAL A 227 -4.55 15.57 20.00
C VAL A 227 -4.39 14.18 20.61
N ASN A 228 -5.18 13.85 21.64
CA ASN A 228 -5.24 12.53 22.25
C ASN A 228 -6.42 11.75 21.68
N MET A 229 -6.14 10.56 21.15
CA MET A 229 -7.16 9.65 20.64
C MET A 229 -7.19 8.36 21.43
N LEU A 230 -8.40 7.89 21.73
CA LEU A 230 -8.61 6.60 22.39
C LEU A 230 -9.57 5.77 21.53
N PRO A 231 -9.31 4.46 21.35
CA PRO A 231 -10.31 3.57 20.78
C PRO A 231 -11.55 3.62 21.69
N SER A 232 -12.70 3.91 21.09
CA SER A 232 -13.93 4.10 21.86
C SER A 232 -14.39 2.77 22.43
N ASN A 233 -14.05 2.50 23.68
CA ASN A 233 -14.65 1.45 24.48
C ASN A 233 -15.58 2.11 25.51
N ALA A 234 -16.85 1.71 25.52
CA ALA A 234 -17.98 2.40 26.14
C ALA A 234 -17.97 2.49 27.69
N THR A 235 -16.82 2.40 28.35
CA THR A 235 -16.70 2.36 29.83
C THR A 235 -15.93 3.53 30.43
N TYR A 236 -15.44 4.48 29.63
CA TYR A 236 -14.74 5.67 30.13
C TYR A 236 -15.58 6.94 29.93
N SER A 237 -16.40 7.28 30.93
CA SER A 237 -16.99 8.62 31.04
C SER A 237 -15.92 9.59 31.55
N ASN A 238 -15.39 10.44 30.68
CA ASN A 238 -14.35 11.39 31.07
C ASN A 238 -14.96 12.70 31.60
N LEU A 239 -14.46 13.15 32.76
CA LEU A 239 -15.06 14.13 33.68
C LEU A 239 -14.65 15.60 33.41
N PHE A 240 -14.07 15.93 32.26
CA PHE A 240 -13.53 17.27 32.00
C PHE A 240 -14.28 18.02 30.91
N LYS A 241 -14.90 19.14 31.31
CA LYS A 241 -15.64 20.07 30.45
C LYS A 241 -14.69 20.84 29.52
N SER A 242 -14.45 20.27 28.34
CA SER A 242 -14.37 20.95 27.04
C SER A 242 -13.70 20.01 26.05
N SER A 243 -14.42 18.97 25.61
CA SER A 243 -13.99 18.11 24.50
C SER A 243 -14.94 18.30 23.33
N LYS A 244 -14.45 18.88 22.23
CA LYS A 244 -15.15 18.77 20.95
C LYS A 244 -15.04 17.30 20.53
N LYS A 245 -16.13 16.55 20.66
CA LYS A 245 -16.19 15.13 20.32
C LYS A 245 -16.46 15.01 18.83
N GLU A 246 -15.44 14.65 18.05
CA GLU A 246 -15.59 14.23 16.67
C GLU A 246 -15.44 12.70 16.64
N GLU A 247 -16.25 11.98 15.86
CA GLU A 247 -16.22 10.52 15.77
C GLU A 247 -15.79 10.14 14.34
N SER A 248 -14.81 9.24 14.21
CA SER A 248 -14.36 8.74 12.90
C SER A 248 -14.50 7.22 12.83
N SER A 249 -15.03 6.72 11.71
CA SER A 249 -15.20 5.30 11.43
C SER A 249 -14.36 4.87 10.23
N VAL A 250 -13.43 3.92 10.43
CA VAL A 250 -12.64 3.34 9.35
C VAL A 250 -13.14 1.94 9.04
N LYS A 251 -13.50 1.65 7.79
CA LYS A 251 -13.90 0.32 7.30
C LYS A 251 -12.83 -0.27 6.39
N LEU A 252 -12.26 -1.41 6.78
CA LEU A 252 -11.29 -2.18 6.00
C LEU A 252 -11.89 -3.53 5.62
N LYS A 253 -11.73 -3.94 4.35
CA LYS A 253 -12.18 -5.24 3.85
C LYS A 253 -11.01 -6.02 3.25
N ILE A 254 -10.72 -7.18 3.81
CA ILE A 254 -9.68 -8.10 3.30
C ILE A 254 -10.36 -9.19 2.50
N VAL A 255 -9.87 -9.43 1.28
CA VAL A 255 -10.40 -10.44 0.35
C VAL A 255 -9.41 -11.59 0.16
N PRO A 256 -9.89 -12.82 0.01
CA PRO A 256 -9.02 -13.98 -0.23
C PRO A 256 -8.30 -13.90 -1.58
N ILE A 257 -7.16 -14.58 -1.68
CA ILE A 257 -6.45 -14.86 -2.94
C ILE A 257 -6.20 -16.38 -3.02
N PRO A 258 -6.60 -17.09 -4.10
CA PRO A 258 -7.38 -16.57 -5.23
C PRO A 258 -8.74 -16.08 -4.74
N ALA A 259 -9.20 -14.96 -5.30
CA ALA A 259 -10.49 -14.41 -4.93
C ALA A 259 -11.57 -15.47 -5.16
N GLY A 260 -12.43 -15.69 -4.16
CA GLY A 260 -13.49 -16.70 -4.25
C GLY A 260 -14.29 -16.53 -5.54
N ASP A 261 -14.89 -17.63 -6.04
CA ASP A 261 -15.49 -17.75 -7.38
C ASP A 261 -16.32 -16.55 -7.87
N LYS A 262 -16.90 -15.77 -6.95
CA LYS A 262 -17.60 -14.50 -7.27
C LYS A 262 -16.77 -13.50 -8.09
N PHE A 263 -15.44 -13.51 -7.98
CA PHE A 263 -14.51 -12.60 -8.69
C PHE A 263 -13.81 -13.25 -9.89
N VAL A 264 -13.82 -14.58 -10.00
CA VAL A 264 -13.20 -15.35 -11.09
C VAL A 264 -14.24 -15.87 -12.09
N ALA A 265 -15.52 -15.92 -11.70
CA ALA A 265 -16.61 -16.30 -12.57
C ALA A 265 -16.64 -15.37 -13.78
N ARG A 266 -16.40 -15.96 -14.96
CA ARG A 266 -16.58 -15.31 -16.25
C ARG A 266 -18.05 -14.95 -16.40
N ARG A 267 -18.38 -13.69 -16.13
CA ARG A 267 -19.73 -13.17 -16.34
C ARG A 267 -19.85 -12.78 -17.80
N TYR A 268 -20.91 -13.25 -18.43
CA TYR A 268 -21.22 -12.94 -19.82
C TYR A 268 -22.38 -11.97 -19.85
N MET A 269 -22.34 -11.00 -20.75
CA MET A 269 -23.45 -10.08 -20.94
C MET A 269 -24.70 -10.85 -21.39
N PRO A 270 -25.82 -10.78 -20.66
CA PRO A 270 -27.07 -11.42 -21.09
C PRO A 270 -27.57 -10.84 -22.41
N ASN A 271 -28.43 -11.59 -23.10
CA ASN A 271 -29.11 -11.08 -24.28
C ASN A 271 -30.35 -10.30 -23.85
N LEU A 272 -30.27 -8.98 -23.87
CA LEU A 272 -31.36 -8.08 -23.50
C LEU A 272 -32.19 -7.64 -24.72
N LYS A 273 -31.82 -8.06 -25.93
CA LYS A 273 -32.51 -7.69 -27.18
C LYS A 273 -33.62 -8.67 -27.55
N ASN A 274 -34.37 -8.33 -28.59
CA ASN A 274 -35.34 -9.21 -29.26
C ASN A 274 -36.49 -9.73 -28.37
N GLY A 275 -36.97 -8.91 -27.42
CA GLY A 275 -38.13 -9.23 -26.60
C GLY A 275 -37.85 -10.15 -25.40
N ASN A 276 -36.58 -10.45 -25.10
CA ASN A 276 -36.20 -11.15 -23.87
C ASN A 276 -36.49 -10.35 -22.60
N VAL A 277 -36.57 -9.02 -22.73
CA VAL A 277 -36.90 -8.09 -21.67
C VAL A 277 -37.89 -7.08 -22.22
N SER A 278 -39.05 -6.98 -21.58
CA SER A 278 -40.14 -6.08 -21.99
C SER A 278 -40.41 -4.97 -20.97
N THR A 279 -39.90 -5.12 -19.74
CA THR A 279 -40.07 -4.14 -18.64
C THR A 279 -38.75 -3.78 -17.97
N ILE A 280 -38.70 -2.62 -17.29
CA ILE A 280 -37.55 -2.21 -16.49
C ILE A 280 -37.28 -3.22 -15.36
N GLY A 281 -38.32 -3.75 -14.71
CA GLY A 281 -38.18 -4.76 -13.66
C GLY A 281 -37.54 -6.06 -14.15
N GLU A 282 -37.92 -6.54 -15.33
CA GLU A 282 -37.30 -7.70 -15.98
C GLU A 282 -35.84 -7.45 -16.35
N LEU A 283 -35.52 -6.24 -16.83
CA LEU A 283 -34.14 -5.84 -17.15
C LEU A 283 -33.24 -5.94 -15.92
N LYS A 284 -33.69 -5.36 -14.79
CA LYS A 284 -32.97 -5.38 -13.52
C LYS A 284 -32.78 -6.80 -13.02
N SER A 285 -33.85 -7.58 -13.03
CA SER A 285 -33.84 -8.97 -12.56
C SER A 285 -32.84 -9.81 -13.35
N GLU A 286 -32.77 -9.62 -14.67
CA GLU A 286 -31.86 -10.36 -15.53
C GLU A 286 -30.39 -9.95 -15.34
N LEU A 287 -30.13 -8.66 -15.09
CA LEU A 287 -28.80 -8.17 -14.74
C LEU A 287 -28.35 -8.66 -13.36
N GLU A 288 -29.24 -8.64 -12.36
CA GLU A 288 -28.99 -9.15 -11.02
C GLU A 288 -28.73 -10.66 -11.00
N ARG A 289 -29.47 -11.43 -11.81
CA ARG A 289 -29.28 -12.88 -11.99
C ARG A 289 -27.88 -13.22 -12.47
N VAL A 290 -27.29 -12.36 -13.31
CA VAL A 290 -25.91 -12.50 -13.83
C VAL A 290 -24.88 -11.81 -12.90
N GLY A 291 -25.33 -11.19 -11.81
CA GLY A 291 -24.52 -10.54 -10.80
C GLY A 291 -24.04 -9.13 -11.17
N ILE A 292 -24.68 -8.47 -12.14
CA ILE A 292 -24.31 -7.13 -12.61
C ILE A 292 -25.06 -6.10 -11.75
N SER A 293 -24.36 -5.50 -10.78
CA SER A 293 -24.95 -4.51 -9.86
C SER A 293 -24.74 -3.05 -10.28
N ALA A 294 -23.84 -2.79 -11.23
CA ALA A 294 -23.56 -1.46 -11.75
C ALA A 294 -23.72 -1.46 -13.27
N TYR A 295 -24.65 -0.65 -13.77
CA TYR A 295 -24.94 -0.47 -15.19
C TYR A 295 -25.50 0.94 -15.42
N LYS A 296 -25.41 1.44 -16.64
CA LYS A 296 -25.95 2.74 -17.06
C LYS A 296 -27.09 2.53 -18.04
N ILE A 297 -28.26 3.11 -17.76
CA ILE A 297 -29.40 3.12 -18.69
C ILE A 297 -29.45 4.49 -19.39
N LEU A 298 -29.61 4.45 -20.71
CA LEU A 298 -29.76 5.62 -21.56
C LEU A 298 -31.13 5.57 -22.26
N PRO A 299 -31.85 6.69 -22.38
CA PRO A 299 -31.46 8.03 -21.94
C PRO A 299 -31.68 8.26 -20.42
N GLU A 300 -30.90 9.17 -19.82
CA GLU A 300 -30.84 9.40 -18.36
C GLU A 300 -32.13 10.00 -17.76
N ASP A 301 -33.04 10.46 -18.62
CA ASP A 301 -34.35 11.04 -18.29
C ASP A 301 -35.44 9.98 -18.07
N VAL A 302 -35.12 8.70 -18.27
CA VAL A 302 -36.04 7.60 -17.95
C VAL A 302 -36.05 7.37 -16.46
N ASP A 303 -37.25 7.40 -15.87
CA ASP A 303 -37.44 7.05 -14.47
C ASP A 303 -37.24 5.54 -14.28
N VAL A 304 -36.03 5.18 -13.88
CA VAL A 304 -35.62 3.80 -13.64
C VAL A 304 -36.25 3.22 -12.37
N SER A 305 -37.01 4.01 -11.60
CA SER A 305 -37.68 3.52 -10.38
C SER A 305 -39.03 2.85 -10.67
N ASP A 306 -39.62 3.06 -11.85
CA ASP A 306 -40.86 2.41 -12.26
C ASP A 306 -40.58 1.08 -12.98
N ASP A 307 -40.71 -0.01 -12.24
CA ASP A 307 -40.47 -1.37 -12.75
C ASP A 307 -41.48 -1.82 -13.82
N SER A 308 -42.63 -1.14 -13.93
CA SER A 308 -43.72 -1.51 -14.85
C SER A 308 -43.60 -0.88 -16.24
N MET A 309 -42.66 0.05 -16.42
CA MET A 309 -42.44 0.76 -17.68
C MET A 309 -42.04 -0.20 -18.80
N GLN A 310 -42.76 -0.14 -19.92
CA GLN A 310 -42.47 -0.97 -21.09
C GLN A 310 -41.33 -0.37 -21.90
N ILE A 311 -40.31 -1.18 -22.14
CA ILE A 311 -39.07 -0.76 -22.78
C ILE A 311 -38.70 -1.67 -23.95
N GLU A 312 -37.99 -1.11 -24.92
CA GLU A 312 -37.33 -1.83 -26.00
C GLU A 312 -35.82 -1.52 -25.95
N VAL A 313 -34.98 -2.55 -25.83
CA VAL A 313 -33.52 -2.38 -25.79
C VAL A 313 -32.97 -2.16 -27.21
N ILE A 314 -32.56 -0.93 -27.52
CA ILE A 314 -31.98 -0.55 -28.81
C ILE A 314 -30.54 -1.06 -28.90
N ARG A 315 -29.75 -0.81 -27.86
CA ARG A 315 -28.31 -1.10 -27.83
C ARG A 315 -27.92 -1.60 -26.44
N GLN A 316 -27.03 -2.57 -26.42
CA GLN A 316 -26.31 -2.99 -25.23
C GLN A 316 -24.81 -2.98 -25.52
N ASP A 317 -24.02 -2.51 -24.57
CA ASP A 317 -22.56 -2.51 -24.61
C ASP A 317 -22.04 -2.97 -23.24
N PRO A 318 -21.31 -4.09 -23.13
CA PRO A 318 -20.86 -4.97 -24.22
C PRO A 318 -21.98 -5.70 -24.98
N LEU A 319 -21.65 -6.24 -26.15
CA LEU A 319 -22.59 -7.06 -26.94
C LEU A 319 -22.99 -8.34 -26.19
N GLU A 320 -24.10 -8.95 -26.60
CA GLU A 320 -24.60 -10.21 -26.04
C GLU A 320 -23.51 -11.30 -26.02
N ASN A 321 -23.50 -12.11 -24.96
CA ASN A 321 -22.54 -13.20 -24.74
C ASN A 321 -21.06 -12.75 -24.75
N LYS A 322 -20.76 -11.45 -24.61
CA LYS A 322 -19.39 -10.98 -24.39
C LYS A 322 -19.01 -11.09 -22.92
N LEU A 323 -17.74 -11.42 -22.69
CA LEU A 323 -17.15 -11.45 -21.36
C LEU A 323 -17.16 -10.04 -20.77
N LEU A 324 -17.71 -9.89 -19.57
CA LEU A 324 -17.65 -8.65 -18.80
C LEU A 324 -16.29 -8.55 -18.11
N VAL A 325 -15.50 -7.57 -18.53
CA VAL A 325 -14.19 -7.28 -17.93
C VAL A 325 -14.40 -6.41 -16.69
N ILE A 326 -13.68 -6.72 -15.61
CA ILE A 326 -13.71 -5.95 -14.36
C ILE A 326 -13.38 -4.48 -14.66
N GLY A 327 -14.24 -3.57 -14.19
CA GLY A 327 -14.08 -2.12 -14.35
C GLY A 327 -14.82 -1.48 -15.53
N ILE A 328 -15.42 -2.29 -16.42
CA ILE A 328 -16.31 -1.77 -17.48
C ILE A 328 -17.75 -1.78 -16.96
N VAL A 329 -18.38 -0.60 -16.94
CA VAL A 329 -19.81 -0.46 -16.59
C VAL A 329 -20.64 -0.68 -17.86
N PRO A 330 -21.54 -1.68 -17.90
CA PRO A 330 -22.39 -1.90 -19.08
C PRO A 330 -23.31 -0.71 -19.33
N GLU A 331 -23.45 -0.33 -20.59
CA GLU A 331 -24.38 0.71 -21.05
C GLU A 331 -25.53 0.07 -21.84
N ILE A 332 -26.75 0.39 -21.45
CA ILE A 332 -27.98 -0.14 -22.03
C ILE A 332 -28.81 1.04 -22.54
N GLN A 333 -28.95 1.14 -23.85
CA GLN A 333 -29.80 2.12 -24.49
C GLN A 333 -31.19 1.52 -24.72
N ILE A 334 -32.20 2.16 -24.14
CA ILE A 334 -33.60 1.75 -24.20
C ILE A 334 -34.45 2.79 -24.91
N LYS A 335 -35.60 2.36 -25.40
CA LYS A 335 -36.70 3.19 -25.89
C LYS A 335 -37.94 2.86 -25.09
N VAL A 336 -38.58 3.87 -24.50
CA VAL A 336 -39.84 3.68 -23.79
C VAL A 336 -40.95 3.47 -24.82
N VAL A 337 -41.65 2.35 -24.72
CA VAL A 337 -42.76 1.97 -25.61
C VAL A 337 -44.10 2.44 -25.02
N LYS A 338 -44.23 2.38 -23.69
CA LYS A 338 -45.43 2.84 -22.97
C LYS A 338 -45.06 3.21 -21.53
N LYS A 339 -45.56 4.37 -21.07
CA LYS A 339 -45.57 4.75 -19.66
C LYS A 339 -46.72 4.07 -18.93
#